data_AF-A0A2D8MF34-F1
#
_entry.id   AF-A0A2D8MF34-F1
#
_cell.length_a   1.000
_cell.length_b   1.000
_cell.length_c   1.000
_cell.angle_alpha   90.00
_cell.angle_beta   90.00
_cell.angle_gamma   90.00
#
_symmetry.space_group_name_H-M   'P 1'
#
loop_
_entity.id
_entity.type
_entity.pdbx_description
1 polymer ?
#
loop_
_entity_poly.entity_id
_entity_poly.type
_entity_poly.pdbx_seq_one_letter_code
_entity_poly.pdbx_strand_id
1 'polypeptide(L)'
;MSDIQTFSPLAAEYPRMAAAGYLFTNTTAYAPGSDKVGHIRKEQTLDRLEGRLCNVEYMAHAMDIFDTGASVLPLNREGRRQFDYFVNGRGKAILGLLYVALRRFQRENRRDALRAGLAMLVASEDGIISVRDAVNAMAPDLIQMLDGFDDEREKALTRAAQIEDQRLA
;
A
#
# COMPACT_ATOMS: atom_id res chain seq x y z
N MET A 1 20.35 11.67 31.00
CA MET A 1 20.35 12.76 30.00
C MET A 1 19.04 12.65 29.25
N SER A 2 18.11 13.55 29.54
CA SER A 2 16.81 13.62 28.86
C SER A 2 17.04 14.30 27.51
N ASP A 3 17.05 13.53 26.44
CA ASP A 3 16.98 14.08 25.09
C ASP A 3 15.67 14.84 24.99
N ILE A 4 15.79 16.17 25.03
CA ILE A 4 14.70 17.09 24.74
C ILE A 4 14.20 16.68 23.35
N GLN A 5 12.94 16.25 23.28
CA GLN A 5 12.20 16.18 22.03
C GLN A 5 12.08 17.60 21.49
N THR A 6 13.16 18.12 20.91
CA THR A 6 13.07 19.28 20.05
C THR A 6 12.17 18.86 18.91
N PHE A 7 10.96 19.41 18.87
CA PHE A 7 10.05 19.31 17.75
C PHE A 7 10.85 19.69 16.49
N SER A 8 11.30 18.69 15.74
CA SER A 8 12.00 18.93 14.49
C SER A 8 11.00 19.63 13.56
N PRO A 9 11.33 20.81 13.00
CA PRO A 9 10.48 21.47 12.00
C PRO A 9 10.14 20.53 10.84
N LEU A 10 11.03 19.59 10.53
CA LEU A 10 10.86 18.58 9.49
C LEU A 10 9.71 17.61 9.80
N ALA A 11 9.45 17.29 11.08
CA ALA A 11 8.31 16.43 11.45
C ALA A 11 6.96 17.10 11.16
N ALA A 12 6.91 18.44 11.19
CA ALA A 12 5.72 19.21 10.82
C ALA A 12 5.52 19.26 9.29
N GLU A 13 6.62 19.23 8.51
CA GLU A 13 6.58 19.12 7.04
C GLU A 13 6.11 17.74 6.56
N TYR A 14 6.40 16.69 7.33
CA TYR A 14 6.09 15.29 7.00
C TYR A 14 5.20 14.61 8.07
N PRO A 15 3.96 15.09 8.25
CA PRO A 15 3.10 14.65 9.35
C PRO A 15 2.70 13.19 9.27
N ARG A 16 2.55 12.61 8.07
CA ARG A 16 2.15 11.20 7.94
C ARG A 16 3.31 10.27 8.23
N MET A 17 4.52 10.63 7.82
CA MET A 17 5.72 9.91 8.23
C MET A 17 5.88 9.95 9.77
N ALA A 18 5.63 11.10 10.41
CA ALA A 18 5.59 11.17 11.87
C ALA A 18 4.52 10.26 12.48
N ALA A 19 3.32 10.22 11.91
CA ALA A 19 2.25 9.32 12.33
C ALA A 19 2.59 7.83 12.13
N ALA A 20 3.35 7.50 11.06
CA ALA A 20 3.91 6.17 10.82
C ALA A 20 5.09 5.83 11.76
N GLY A 21 5.48 6.77 12.64
CA GLY A 21 6.47 6.58 13.70
C GLY A 21 7.90 6.87 13.28
N TYR A 22 8.15 7.45 12.10
CA TYR A 22 9.49 7.90 11.74
C TYR A 22 9.98 8.95 12.74
N LEU A 23 11.28 8.90 13.04
CA LEU A 23 11.96 9.89 13.84
C LEU A 23 12.69 10.86 12.92
N PHE A 24 12.83 12.11 13.36
CA PHE A 24 13.36 13.19 12.54
C PHE A 24 14.55 13.84 13.21
N THR A 25 15.54 14.20 12.40
CA THR A 25 16.56 15.19 12.72
C THR A 25 16.23 16.50 12.00
N ASN A 26 17.15 17.48 12.00
CA ASN A 26 16.94 18.73 11.29
C ASN A 26 16.86 18.57 9.76
N THR A 27 17.49 17.52 9.19
CA THR A 27 17.63 17.36 7.73
C THR A 27 17.30 15.96 7.21
N THR A 28 17.05 15.00 8.10
CA THR A 28 16.81 13.60 7.74
C THR A 28 15.69 12.99 8.57
N ALA A 29 15.13 11.88 8.08
CA ALA A 29 14.27 11.00 8.86
C ALA A 29 14.89 9.59 8.96
N TYR A 30 14.47 8.81 9.95
CA TYR A 30 14.91 7.43 10.13
C TYR A 30 13.84 6.60 10.85
N ALA A 31 13.87 5.29 10.64
CA ALA A 31 13.05 4.37 11.43
C ALA A 31 13.75 4.09 12.77
N PRO A 32 13.04 4.06 13.91
CA PRO A 32 13.56 3.55 15.16
C PRO A 32 14.24 2.19 14.96
N GLY A 33 15.45 2.04 15.50
CA GLY A 33 16.24 0.81 15.37
C GLY A 33 17.02 0.67 14.05
N SER A 34 16.92 1.61 13.10
CA SER A 34 17.82 1.63 11.94
C SER A 34 19.21 2.14 12.32
N ASP A 35 20.27 1.52 11.77
CA ASP A 35 21.64 2.00 11.94
C ASP A 35 21.81 3.46 11.51
N LYS A 36 22.77 4.17 12.12
CA LYS A 36 23.09 5.59 11.87
C LYS A 36 23.53 5.90 10.41
N VAL A 37 23.64 4.89 9.55
CA VAL A 37 23.95 5.02 8.12
C VAL A 37 22.67 5.09 7.27
N GLY A 38 21.54 4.56 7.76
CA GLY A 38 20.26 4.44 7.06
C GLY A 38 19.38 5.69 7.08
N HIS A 39 19.97 6.88 7.16
CA HIS A 39 19.22 8.13 7.18
C HIS A 39 18.55 8.40 5.83
N ILE A 40 17.23 8.58 5.85
CA ILE A 40 16.45 9.02 4.69
C ILE A 40 16.70 10.51 4.53
N ARG A 41 17.40 10.88 3.45
CA ARG A 41 17.74 12.27 3.15
C ARG A 41 16.54 12.98 2.51
N LYS A 42 16.46 14.30 2.74
CA LYS A 42 15.41 15.17 2.19
C LYS A 42 15.32 15.13 0.67
N GLU A 43 16.43 14.86 -0.02
CA GLU A 43 16.47 14.76 -1.47
C GLU A 43 15.63 13.56 -1.96
N GLN A 44 14.45 13.87 -2.51
CA GLN A 44 13.48 13.00 -3.20
C GLN A 44 12.80 11.91 -2.37
N THR A 45 13.39 11.41 -1.29
CA THR A 45 12.88 10.20 -0.61
C THR A 45 11.84 10.52 0.46
N LEU A 46 11.96 11.64 1.18
CA LEU A 46 10.95 12.04 2.19
C LEU A 46 9.60 12.40 1.55
N ASP A 47 9.62 13.28 0.53
CA ASP A 47 8.41 13.67 -0.21
C ASP A 47 7.72 12.46 -0.84
N ARG A 48 8.51 11.51 -1.36
CA ARG A 48 7.99 10.26 -1.92
C ARG A 48 7.26 9.45 -0.86
N LEU A 49 7.88 9.20 0.30
CA LEU A 49 7.27 8.43 1.39
C LEU A 49 6.01 9.10 1.95
N GLU A 50 6.07 10.40 2.20
CA GLU A 50 4.91 11.18 2.64
C GLU A 50 3.78 11.15 1.61
N GLY A 51 4.11 11.29 0.32
CA GLY A 51 3.14 11.18 -0.78
C GLY A 51 2.50 9.79 -0.87
N ARG A 52 3.25 8.71 -0.61
CA ARG A 52 2.68 7.35 -0.54
C ARG A 52 1.75 7.16 0.64
N LEU A 53 2.12 7.68 1.80
CA LEU A 53 1.23 7.68 2.97
C LEU A 53 -0.01 8.54 2.73
N CYS A 54 0.11 9.65 2.00
CA CYS A 54 -1.02 10.46 1.58
C CYS A 54 -1.98 9.66 0.68
N ASN A 55 -1.45 8.89 -0.28
CA ASN A 55 -2.26 7.97 -1.09
C ASN A 55 -2.98 6.92 -0.23
N VAL A 56 -2.31 6.34 0.78
CA VAL A 56 -2.93 5.38 1.71
C VAL A 56 -4.12 6.03 2.44
N GLU A 57 -3.94 7.23 2.97
CA GLU A 57 -5.00 7.97 3.66
C GLU A 57 -6.14 8.33 2.70
N TYR A 58 -5.80 8.82 1.51
CA TYR A 58 -6.77 9.25 0.51
C TYR A 58 -7.69 8.11 0.04
N MET A 59 -7.14 6.91 -0.12
CA MET A 59 -7.86 5.71 -0.54
C MET A 59 -8.40 4.87 0.63
N ALA A 60 -8.14 5.26 1.89
CA ALA A 60 -8.32 4.43 3.09
C ALA A 60 -9.66 3.71 3.15
N HIS A 61 -10.75 4.43 2.94
CA HIS A 61 -12.08 3.86 3.10
C HIS A 61 -12.43 2.84 2.00
N ALA A 62 -11.94 3.04 0.77
CA ALA A 62 -12.13 2.07 -0.31
C ALA A 62 -11.32 0.78 -0.04
N MET A 63 -10.10 0.93 0.46
CA MET A 63 -9.27 -0.21 0.88
C MET A 63 -9.89 -0.95 2.07
N ASP A 64 -10.43 -0.23 3.06
CA ASP A 64 -11.07 -0.84 4.23
C ASP A 64 -12.31 -1.65 3.82
N ILE A 65 -13.14 -1.15 2.90
CA ILE A 65 -14.28 -1.89 2.33
C ILE A 65 -13.82 -3.15 1.60
N PHE A 66 -12.80 -3.02 0.75
CA PHE A 66 -12.24 -4.15 0.01
C PHE A 66 -11.67 -5.23 0.93
N ASP A 67 -10.92 -4.82 1.95
CA ASP A 67 -10.21 -5.70 2.87
C ASP A 67 -11.14 -6.41 3.88
N THR A 68 -12.18 -5.72 4.35
CA THR A 68 -13.07 -6.23 5.41
C THR A 68 -14.43 -6.71 4.91
N GLY A 69 -14.74 -6.47 3.64
CA GLY A 69 -16.07 -6.75 3.07
C GLY A 69 -17.18 -5.86 3.62
N ALA A 70 -16.86 -4.74 4.27
CA ALA A 70 -17.85 -3.86 4.89
C ALA A 70 -18.83 -3.28 3.85
N SER A 71 -20.13 -3.37 4.13
CA SER A 71 -21.20 -2.93 3.22
C SER A 71 -21.51 -1.43 3.29
N VAL A 72 -20.52 -0.60 3.64
CA VAL A 72 -20.67 0.86 3.78
C VAL A 72 -20.23 1.54 2.48
N LEU A 73 -20.97 2.54 2.01
CA LEU A 73 -20.60 3.30 0.81
C LEU A 73 -19.35 4.16 1.05
N PRO A 74 -18.39 4.23 0.10
CA PRO A 74 -17.18 5.00 0.30
C PRO A 74 -17.45 6.51 0.43
N LEU A 75 -17.08 7.12 1.57
CA LEU A 75 -17.18 8.56 1.83
C LEU A 75 -16.38 9.41 0.83
N ASN A 76 -15.20 8.93 0.39
CA ASN A 76 -14.37 9.62 -0.61
C ASN A 76 -14.49 8.93 -1.99
N ARG A 77 -15.29 9.53 -2.89
CA ARG A 77 -15.52 9.00 -4.25
C ARG A 77 -14.29 9.05 -5.13
N GLU A 78 -13.47 10.09 -5.02
CA GLU A 78 -12.26 10.22 -5.84
C GLU A 78 -11.16 9.27 -5.36
N GLY A 79 -11.02 9.12 -4.03
CA GLY A 79 -10.17 8.08 -3.45
C GLY A 79 -10.59 6.67 -3.87
N ARG A 80 -11.91 6.41 -3.95
CA ARG A 80 -12.43 5.15 -4.49
C ARG A 80 -12.04 4.94 -5.96
N ARG A 81 -12.20 5.95 -6.82
CA ARG A 81 -11.79 5.85 -8.24
C ARG A 81 -10.31 5.58 -8.40
N GLN A 82 -9.46 6.24 -7.61
CA GLN A 82 -8.02 6.00 -7.64
C GLN A 82 -7.68 4.58 -7.19
N PHE A 83 -8.35 4.08 -6.14
CA PHE A 83 -8.18 2.70 -5.70
C PHE A 83 -8.66 1.70 -6.76
N ASP A 84 -9.83 1.91 -7.35
CA ASP A 84 -10.37 1.07 -8.43
C ASP A 84 -9.44 1.04 -9.64
N TYR A 85 -8.78 2.17 -9.96
CA TYR A 85 -7.76 2.22 -11.02
C TYR A 85 -6.57 1.31 -10.71
N PHE A 86 -6.14 1.23 -9.44
CA PHE A 86 -5.06 0.34 -9.05
C PHE A 86 -5.49 -1.12 -9.07
N VAL A 87 -6.64 -1.48 -8.49
CA VAL A 87 -7.06 -2.89 -8.35
C VAL A 87 -7.61 -3.48 -9.65
N ASN A 88 -8.33 -2.69 -10.46
CA ASN A 88 -8.96 -3.18 -11.70
C ASN A 88 -8.19 -2.78 -12.97
N GLY A 89 -7.14 -1.96 -12.85
CA GLY A 89 -6.29 -1.58 -13.98
C GLY A 89 -5.49 -2.77 -14.51
N ARG A 90 -5.47 -2.96 -15.84
CA ARG A 90 -4.66 -4.02 -16.48
C ARG A 90 -3.20 -3.89 -16.04
N GLY A 91 -2.68 -4.95 -15.41
CA GLY A 91 -1.28 -5.04 -14.95
C GLY A 91 -0.96 -4.30 -13.64
N LYS A 92 -1.93 -3.63 -13.01
CA LYS A 92 -1.71 -2.85 -11.77
C LYS A 92 -2.40 -3.41 -10.53
N ALA A 93 -3.22 -4.45 -10.68
CA ALA A 93 -4.03 -5.04 -9.61
C ALA A 93 -3.22 -5.30 -8.32
N ILE A 94 -2.02 -5.88 -8.49
CA ILE A 94 -1.11 -6.22 -7.38
C ILE A 94 -0.62 -4.97 -6.62
N LEU A 95 -0.45 -3.83 -7.31
CA LEU A 95 -0.07 -2.58 -6.63
C LEU A 95 -1.19 -2.08 -5.72
N GLY A 96 -2.46 -2.25 -6.12
CA GLY A 96 -3.60 -1.94 -5.27
C GLY A 96 -3.60 -2.77 -3.99
N LEU A 97 -3.31 -4.07 -4.09
CA LEU A 97 -3.19 -4.97 -2.93
C LEU A 97 -2.05 -4.56 -2.00
N LEU A 98 -0.95 -4.02 -2.56
CA LEU A 98 0.13 -3.49 -1.76
C LEU A 98 -0.33 -2.33 -0.88
N TYR A 99 -1.09 -1.38 -1.45
CA TYR A 99 -1.69 -0.29 -0.68
C TYR A 99 -2.66 -0.80 0.39
N VAL A 100 -3.44 -1.86 0.10
CA VAL A 100 -4.33 -2.51 1.09
C VAL A 100 -3.53 -3.07 2.26
N ALA A 101 -2.42 -3.75 2.01
CA ALA A 101 -1.54 -4.27 3.07
C ALA A 101 -0.99 -3.14 3.95
N LEU A 102 -0.54 -2.02 3.36
CA LEU A 102 -0.11 -0.84 4.11
C LEU A 102 -1.24 -0.27 4.97
N ARG A 103 -2.44 -0.17 4.41
CA ARG A 103 -3.62 0.31 5.14
C ARG A 103 -3.96 -0.59 6.32
N ARG A 104 -3.87 -1.90 6.15
CA ARG A 104 -4.08 -2.89 7.22
C ARG A 104 -3.11 -2.65 8.37
N PHE A 105 -1.81 -2.50 8.10
CA PHE A 105 -0.82 -2.17 9.13
C PHE A 105 -1.08 -0.83 9.81
N GLN A 106 -1.51 0.19 9.07
CA GLN A 106 -1.87 1.49 9.63
C GLN A 106 -3.06 1.38 10.59
N ARG A 107 -4.13 0.67 10.19
CA ARG A 107 -5.34 0.46 10.98
C ARG A 107 -5.07 -0.35 12.26
N GLU A 108 -4.17 -1.32 12.18
CA GLU A 108 -3.75 -2.15 13.32
C GLU A 108 -2.67 -1.49 14.20
N ASN A 109 -2.27 -0.25 13.91
CA ASN A 109 -1.17 0.45 14.59
C ASN A 109 0.19 -0.30 14.57
N ARG A 110 0.41 -1.16 13.56
CA ARG A 110 1.67 -1.91 13.38
C ARG A 110 2.72 -1.07 12.66
N ARG A 111 3.25 -0.05 13.35
CA ARG A 111 4.19 0.95 12.79
C ARG A 111 5.44 0.34 12.16
N ASP A 112 6.04 -0.68 12.78
CA ASP A 112 7.23 -1.36 12.22
C ASP A 112 6.92 -2.00 10.87
N ALA A 113 5.81 -2.74 10.79
CA ALA A 113 5.36 -3.39 9.57
C ALA A 113 4.97 -2.37 8.50
N LEU A 114 4.32 -1.25 8.88
CA LEU A 114 3.99 -0.16 7.96
C LEU A 114 5.25 0.44 7.32
N ARG A 115 6.30 0.70 8.11
CA ARG A 115 7.57 1.24 7.61
C ARG A 115 8.33 0.27 6.72
N ALA A 116 8.40 -1.00 7.12
CA ALA A 116 8.98 -2.04 6.30
C ALA A 116 8.22 -2.19 4.97
N GLY A 117 6.89 -2.14 5.02
CA GLY A 117 6.05 -2.20 3.83
C GLY A 117 6.21 -0.99 2.91
N LEU A 118 6.37 0.21 3.45
CA LEU A 118 6.69 1.40 2.65
C LEU A 118 8.05 1.25 1.95
N ALA A 119 9.04 0.68 2.62
CA ALA A 119 10.33 0.38 1.98
C ALA A 119 10.18 -0.65 0.86
N MET A 120 9.36 -1.69 1.04
CA MET A 120 9.04 -2.65 -0.02
C MET A 120 8.29 -2.01 -1.19
N LEU A 121 7.36 -1.08 -0.94
CA LEU A 121 6.69 -0.31 -1.99
C LEU A 121 7.71 0.46 -2.83
N VAL A 122 8.60 1.24 -2.17
CA VAL A 122 9.65 1.99 -2.86
C VAL A 122 10.56 1.07 -3.66
N ALA A 123 11.02 -0.04 -3.05
CA ALA A 123 11.85 -1.02 -3.74
C ALA A 123 11.15 -1.65 -4.95
N SER A 124 9.84 -1.88 -4.88
CA SER A 124 9.05 -2.41 -6.00
C SER A 124 8.88 -1.39 -7.13
N GLU A 125 8.70 -0.12 -6.79
CA GLU A 125 8.61 0.97 -7.77
C GLU A 125 9.96 1.23 -8.47
N ASP A 126 11.06 1.02 -7.76
CA ASP A 126 12.42 1.12 -8.29
C ASP A 126 12.83 -0.15 -9.06
N GLY A 127 11.95 -1.16 -9.15
CA GLY A 127 12.18 -2.42 -9.87
C GLY A 127 13.18 -3.36 -9.20
N ILE A 128 13.52 -3.14 -7.93
CA ILE A 128 14.45 -3.98 -7.17
C ILE A 128 13.79 -5.32 -6.81
N ILE A 129 12.50 -5.29 -6.46
CA ILE A 129 11.69 -6.48 -6.17
C ILE A 129 10.39 -6.45 -6.98
N SER A 130 9.79 -7.61 -7.23
CA SER A 130 8.47 -7.64 -7.87
C SER A 130 7.39 -7.17 -6.88
N VAL A 131 6.34 -6.52 -7.39
CA VAL A 131 5.20 -6.09 -6.55
C VAL A 131 4.52 -7.32 -5.93
N ARG A 132 4.48 -8.45 -6.64
CA ARG A 132 3.88 -9.70 -6.13
C ARG A 132 4.64 -10.24 -4.93
N ASP A 133 5.97 -10.26 -4.97
CA ASP A 133 6.80 -10.70 -3.85
C ASP A 133 6.64 -9.78 -2.64
N ALA A 134 6.57 -8.47 -2.88
CA ALA A 134 6.31 -7.48 -1.83
C ALA A 134 4.96 -7.75 -1.13
N VAL A 135 3.88 -7.93 -1.90
CA VAL A 135 2.56 -8.25 -1.33
C VAL A 135 2.57 -9.60 -0.62
N ASN A 136 3.19 -10.64 -1.20
CA ASN A 136 3.27 -11.96 -0.59
C ASN A 136 4.00 -11.95 0.76
N ALA A 137 5.04 -11.10 0.90
CA ALA A 137 5.75 -10.93 2.16
C ALA A 137 4.93 -10.18 3.23
N MET A 138 4.05 -9.25 2.82
CA MET A 138 3.29 -8.41 3.76
C MET A 138 1.91 -8.96 4.11
N ALA A 139 1.19 -9.49 3.13
CA ALA A 139 -0.20 -9.91 3.21
C ALA A 139 -0.45 -11.05 2.19
N PRO A 140 0.06 -12.27 2.47
CA PRO A 140 -0.05 -13.40 1.55
C PRO A 140 -1.51 -13.80 1.25
N ASP A 141 -2.43 -13.54 2.17
CA ASP A 141 -3.86 -13.75 1.99
C ASP A 141 -4.45 -12.92 0.84
N LEU A 142 -3.92 -11.72 0.58
CA LEU A 142 -4.36 -10.88 -0.54
C LEU A 142 -3.94 -11.46 -1.90
N ILE A 143 -2.79 -12.13 -1.96
CA ILE A 143 -2.36 -12.85 -3.18
C ILE A 143 -3.27 -14.04 -3.44
N GLN A 144 -3.60 -14.82 -2.40
CA GLN A 144 -4.52 -15.96 -2.53
C GLN A 144 -5.90 -15.52 -3.03
N MET A 145 -6.39 -14.37 -2.53
CA MET A 145 -7.65 -13.79 -3.00
C MET A 145 -7.59 -13.40 -4.47
N LEU A 146 -6.48 -12.79 -4.93
CA LEU A 146 -6.29 -12.44 -6.35
C LEU A 146 -6.24 -13.68 -7.23
N ASP A 147 -5.46 -14.70 -6.84
CA ASP A 147 -5.33 -15.94 -7.60
C ASP A 147 -6.69 -16.66 -7.72
N GLY A 148 -7.51 -16.64 -6.66
CA GLY A 148 -8.89 -17.15 -6.71
C GLY A 148 -9.80 -16.38 -7.67
N PHE A 149 -9.67 -15.05 -7.76
CA PHE A 149 -10.43 -14.25 -8.73
C PHE A 149 -10.05 -14.55 -10.18
N ASP A 150 -8.75 -14.73 -10.45
CA ASP A 150 -8.28 -15.08 -11.79
C ASP A 150 -8.78 -16.46 -12.23
N ASP A 151 -8.74 -17.45 -11.34
CA ASP A 151 -9.28 -18.79 -11.57
C ASP A 151 -10.80 -18.79 -11.89
N GLU A 152 -11.59 -18.03 -11.14
CA GLU A 152 -13.04 -17.91 -11.38
C GLU A 152 -13.34 -17.22 -12.71
N ARG A 153 -12.58 -16.18 -13.05
CA ARG A 153 -12.72 -15.46 -14.30
C ARG A 153 -12.38 -16.34 -15.50
N GLU A 154 -11.31 -17.11 -15.43
CA GLU A 154 -10.93 -18.06 -16.47
C GLU A 154 -12.03 -19.11 -16.67
N LYS A 155 -12.51 -19.73 -15.59
CA LYS A 155 -13.64 -20.69 -15.64
C LYS A 155 -14.91 -20.09 -16.24
N ALA A 156 -15.23 -18.83 -15.93
CA ALA A 156 -16.39 -18.14 -16.49
C ALA A 156 -16.25 -17.91 -17.99
N LEU A 157 -15.06 -17.51 -18.47
CA LEU A 157 -14.77 -17.34 -19.89
C LEU A 157 -14.85 -18.68 -20.64
N THR A 158 -14.32 -19.76 -20.07
CA THR A 158 -14.41 -21.10 -20.66
C THR A 158 -15.87 -21.57 -20.78
N ARG A 159 -16.69 -21.35 -19.73
CA ARG A 159 -18.12 -21.67 -19.78
C ARG A 159 -18.87 -20.85 -20.83
N ALA A 160 -18.55 -19.56 -20.96
CA ALA A 160 -19.18 -18.70 -21.97
C ALA A 160 -18.86 -19.19 -23.39
N ALA A 161 -17.60 -19.54 -23.67
CA ALA A 161 -17.19 -20.10 -24.96
C ALA A 161 -17.89 -21.44 -25.27
N GLN A 162 -18.01 -22.34 -24.27
CA GLN A 162 -18.72 -23.61 -24.43
C GLN A 162 -20.21 -23.44 -24.73
N ILE A 163 -20.87 -22.43 -24.13
CA ILE A 163 -22.29 -22.12 -24.41
C ILE A 163 -22.46 -21.54 -25.81
N GLU A 164 -21.50 -20.74 -26.27
CA GLU A 164 -21.51 -20.16 -27.62
C GLU A 164 -21.32 -21.22 -28.70
N ASP A 165 -20.37 -22.14 -28.51
CA ASP A 165 -20.16 -23.29 -29.41
C ASP A 165 -21.40 -24.20 -29.49
N GLN A 166 -22.11 -24.41 -28.37
CA GLN A 166 -23.37 -25.18 -28.35
C GLN A 166 -24.55 -24.48 -29.05
N ARG A 167 -24.50 -23.16 -29.22
CA ARG A 167 -25.53 -22.41 -29.96
C ARG A 167 -25.28 -22.38 -31.47
N LEU A 168 -24.05 -22.64 -31.89
CA LEU A 168 -23.63 -22.64 -33.29
C LEU A 168 -23.62 -24.04 -33.93
N ALA A 169 -23.77 -25.10 -33.10
CA ALA A 169 -23.95 -26.49 -33.52
C ALA A 169 -25.42 -26.86 -33.71
#